data_AF-A0A182MHP4-F1
#
_entry.id   AF-A0A182MHP4-F1
#
_cell.length_a   1.000
_cell.length_b   1.000
_cell.length_c   1.000
_cell.angle_alpha   90.00
_cell.angle_beta   90.00
_cell.angle_gamma   90.00
#
_symmetry.space_group_name_H-M   'P 1'
#
loop_
_entity.id
_entity.type
_entity.pdbx_description
1 polymer ?
#
loop_
_entity_poly.entity_id
_entity_poly.type
_entity_poly.pdbx_seq_one_letter_code
_entity_poly.pdbx_strand_id
1 'polypeptide(L)'
;MLPHYGSVHSSLIQTLCLHWAFLRSDQMGLQLYDPKDNTFKSERIPVQHEGFKAYNLADSREVIEYQKALASISTGTGSCVDLYNAYLPVHNRFVNVSRKLYHGTVDGAARIYAAMPEIKRKGESYHAFCEKRAWNGKKTADLRKARKFELTGSPELRKAIDCIFRGLRYLDDTGLKVDEIVRDFNLTYQGKLEPEVRSVLASCPGPAAYDYYSCLVNSKLKEPFKKAYDFHELRSADYAYLLRGKVYEGPKKVREEMQNLNTTVHF
;
A
#
# COMPACT_ATOMS: atom_id res chain seq x y z
N MET A 1 -52.70 -8.52 0.61
CA MET A 1 -51.42 -9.19 0.33
C MET A 1 -50.69 -8.41 -0.75
N LEU A 2 -49.72 -7.58 -0.37
CA LEU A 2 -48.78 -6.93 -1.29
C LEU A 2 -47.43 -7.59 -1.03
N PRO A 3 -46.74 -8.16 -2.04
CA PRO A 3 -45.49 -8.86 -1.80
C PRO A 3 -44.34 -7.88 -1.60
N HIS A 4 -43.50 -8.21 -0.61
CA HIS A 4 -42.23 -7.56 -0.29
C HIS A 4 -41.29 -7.49 -1.51
N TYR A 5 -41.15 -6.32 -2.12
CA TYR A 5 -40.14 -6.00 -3.15
C TYR A 5 -38.95 -5.18 -2.61
N GLY A 6 -38.68 -5.21 -1.29
CA GLY A 6 -37.68 -4.35 -0.65
C GLY A 6 -36.28 -4.97 -0.43
N SER A 7 -36.15 -6.30 -0.46
CA SER A 7 -34.94 -6.99 0.03
C SER A 7 -33.87 -7.23 -1.05
N VAL A 8 -34.26 -7.46 -2.30
CA VAL A 8 -33.31 -7.84 -3.38
C VAL A 8 -32.55 -6.63 -3.94
N HIS A 9 -33.18 -5.45 -4.00
CA HIS A 9 -32.51 -4.22 -4.44
C HIS A 9 -31.45 -3.72 -3.45
N SER A 10 -31.68 -3.88 -2.15
CA SER A 10 -30.72 -3.45 -1.11
C SER A 10 -29.41 -4.26 -1.16
N SER A 11 -29.48 -5.56 -1.41
CA SER A 11 -28.32 -6.46 -1.51
C SER A 11 -27.46 -6.20 -2.76
N LEU A 12 -28.10 -5.92 -3.91
CA LEU A 12 -27.40 -5.57 -5.15
C LEU A 12 -26.71 -4.21 -5.05
N ILE A 13 -27.37 -3.21 -4.46
CA ILE A 13 -26.80 -1.88 -4.24
C ILE A 13 -25.61 -1.96 -3.26
N GLN A 14 -25.70 -2.75 -2.18
CA GLN A 14 -24.58 -2.96 -1.25
C GLN A 14 -23.39 -3.68 -1.91
N THR A 15 -23.65 -4.71 -2.71
CA THR A 15 -22.60 -5.45 -3.43
C THR A 15 -21.92 -4.60 -4.49
N LEU A 16 -22.70 -3.78 -5.21
CA LEU A 16 -22.17 -2.77 -6.12
C LEU A 16 -21.31 -1.76 -5.33
N CYS A 17 -21.82 -1.16 -4.25
CA CYS A 17 -21.06 -0.22 -3.43
C CYS A 17 -19.72 -0.77 -2.89
N LEU A 18 -19.64 -2.05 -2.56
CA LEU A 18 -18.40 -2.71 -2.12
C LEU A 18 -17.39 -2.88 -3.27
N HIS A 19 -17.84 -3.34 -4.45
CA HIS A 19 -17.00 -3.36 -5.65
C HIS A 19 -16.57 -1.93 -6.05
N TRP A 20 -17.37 -0.90 -5.75
CA TRP A 20 -17.09 0.51 -6.04
C TRP A 20 -16.12 1.18 -5.09
N ALA A 21 -16.21 0.91 -3.80
CA ALA A 21 -15.20 1.36 -2.85
C ALA A 21 -13.83 0.79 -3.25
N PHE A 22 -13.80 -0.47 -3.72
CA PHE A 22 -12.60 -1.11 -4.24
C PHE A 22 -12.09 -0.44 -5.53
N LEU A 23 -12.95 -0.22 -6.53
CA LEU A 23 -12.55 0.39 -7.80
C LEU A 23 -12.17 1.88 -7.67
N ARG A 24 -12.85 2.63 -6.80
CA ARG A 24 -12.44 4.01 -6.45
C ARG A 24 -11.10 4.01 -5.71
N SER A 25 -10.92 3.10 -4.76
CA SER A 25 -9.65 2.95 -4.03
C SER A 25 -8.50 2.58 -4.98
N ASP A 26 -8.76 1.71 -5.96
CA ASP A 26 -7.78 1.34 -6.99
C ASP A 26 -7.46 2.54 -7.90
N GLN A 27 -8.47 3.25 -8.41
CA GLN A 27 -8.25 4.45 -9.23
C GLN A 27 -7.49 5.56 -8.50
N MET A 28 -7.77 5.77 -7.22
CA MET A 28 -7.02 6.73 -6.39
C MET A 28 -5.61 6.22 -6.11
N GLY A 29 -5.44 4.93 -5.80
CA GLY A 29 -4.14 4.31 -5.56
C GLY A 29 -3.23 4.28 -6.79
N LEU A 30 -3.81 4.06 -7.97
CA LEU A 30 -3.16 4.15 -9.28
C LEU A 30 -3.03 5.59 -9.77
N GLN A 31 -3.54 6.56 -9.02
CA GLN A 31 -3.52 7.98 -9.35
C GLN A 31 -4.22 8.31 -10.68
N LEU A 32 -5.16 7.48 -11.11
CA LEU A 32 -6.00 7.68 -12.29
C LEU A 32 -7.13 8.69 -12.03
N TYR A 33 -7.60 8.76 -10.79
CA TYR A 33 -8.61 9.73 -10.34
C TYR A 33 -8.05 10.58 -9.19
N ASP A 34 -8.22 11.90 -9.28
CA ASP A 34 -7.86 12.83 -8.23
C ASP A 34 -9.12 13.30 -7.47
N PRO A 35 -9.27 12.95 -6.18
CA PRO A 35 -10.42 13.35 -5.41
C PRO A 35 -10.44 14.84 -5.06
N LYS A 36 -9.30 15.55 -5.09
CA LYS A 36 -9.26 16.99 -4.80
C LYS A 36 -9.90 17.79 -5.92
N ASP A 37 -9.59 17.40 -7.15
CA ASP A 37 -10.08 18.08 -8.35
C ASP A 37 -11.37 17.44 -8.89
N ASN A 38 -11.80 16.30 -8.34
CA ASN A 38 -12.90 15.49 -8.85
C ASN A 38 -12.74 15.18 -10.35
N THR A 39 -11.54 14.78 -10.78
CA THR A 39 -11.21 14.56 -12.21
C THR A 39 -10.39 13.31 -12.44
N PHE A 40 -10.63 12.65 -13.57
CA PHE A 40 -9.71 11.64 -14.09
C PHE A 40 -8.50 12.30 -14.74
N LYS A 41 -7.30 11.82 -14.39
CA LYS A 41 -6.01 12.37 -14.84
C LYS A 41 -5.51 11.62 -16.07
N SER A 42 -6.23 11.78 -17.18
CA SER A 42 -5.95 11.07 -18.44
C SER A 42 -4.53 11.27 -18.96
N GLU A 43 -3.93 12.43 -18.71
CA GLU A 43 -2.56 12.78 -19.06
C GLU A 43 -1.50 11.90 -18.37
N ARG A 44 -1.86 11.20 -17.28
CA ARG A 44 -0.96 10.24 -16.60
C ARG A 44 -0.86 8.90 -17.32
N ILE A 45 -1.80 8.54 -18.19
CA ILE A 45 -1.77 7.29 -18.97
C ILE A 45 -0.50 7.19 -19.84
N PRO A 46 -0.19 8.17 -20.72
CA PRO A 46 1.02 8.09 -21.55
C PRO A 46 2.31 8.15 -20.71
N VAL A 47 2.30 8.83 -19.55
CA VAL A 47 3.46 8.85 -18.62
C VAL A 47 3.71 7.45 -18.06
N GLN A 48 2.66 6.76 -17.61
CA GLN A 48 2.76 5.37 -17.14
C GLN A 48 3.21 4.42 -18.25
N HIS A 49 2.74 4.63 -19.48
CA HIS A 49 3.18 3.84 -20.63
C HIS A 49 4.66 4.04 -20.91
N GLU A 50 5.11 5.28 -21.03
CA GLU A 50 6.50 5.63 -21.36
C GLU A 50 7.48 5.16 -20.28
N GLY A 51 7.15 5.32 -19.00
CA GLY A 51 7.99 4.89 -17.87
C GLY A 51 8.29 3.38 -17.86
N PHE A 52 7.45 2.56 -18.50
CA PHE A 52 7.58 1.11 -18.53
C PHE A 52 7.47 0.50 -19.94
N LYS A 53 7.60 1.29 -21.01
CA LYS A 53 7.33 0.84 -22.39
C LYS A 53 8.17 -0.35 -22.83
N ALA A 54 9.39 -0.46 -22.31
CA ALA A 54 10.28 -1.58 -22.58
C ALA A 54 9.76 -2.92 -22.04
N TYR A 55 8.80 -2.91 -21.11
CA TYR A 55 8.35 -4.09 -20.37
C TYR A 55 6.84 -4.35 -20.43
N ASN A 56 6.03 -3.29 -20.59
CA ASN A 56 4.57 -3.37 -20.53
C ASN A 56 3.92 -3.96 -21.80
N LEU A 57 4.60 -3.91 -22.95
CA LEU A 57 4.13 -4.46 -24.24
C LEU A 57 2.73 -3.94 -24.65
N ALA A 58 2.39 -2.71 -24.25
CA ALA A 58 1.15 -2.05 -24.64
C ALA A 58 1.34 -1.34 -25.98
N ASP A 59 0.37 -1.49 -26.90
CA ASP A 59 0.38 -0.81 -28.20
C ASP A 59 0.11 0.69 -27.99
N SER A 60 1.00 1.55 -28.47
CA SER A 60 0.88 3.00 -28.33
C SER A 60 -0.44 3.56 -28.87
N ARG A 61 -1.02 2.96 -29.92
CA ARG A 61 -2.32 3.38 -30.47
C ARG A 61 -3.43 3.09 -29.48
N GLU A 62 -3.42 1.90 -28.87
CA GLU A 62 -4.40 1.54 -27.84
C GLU A 62 -4.27 2.42 -26.58
N VAL A 63 -3.05 2.81 -26.22
CA VAL A 63 -2.77 3.73 -25.10
C VAL A 63 -3.36 5.12 -25.38
N ILE A 64 -3.18 5.65 -26.59
CA ILE A 64 -3.77 6.95 -27.00
C ILE A 64 -5.30 6.89 -26.97
N GLU A 65 -5.89 5.80 -27.46
CA GLU A 65 -7.35 5.62 -27.42
C GLU A 65 -7.88 5.47 -25.99
N TYR A 66 -7.12 4.80 -25.10
CA TYR A 66 -7.45 4.72 -23.68
C TYR A 66 -7.39 6.11 -23.02
N GLN A 67 -6.35 6.90 -23.31
CA GLN A 67 -6.23 8.27 -22.83
C GLN A 67 -7.44 9.13 -23.25
N LYS A 68 -7.82 9.10 -24.54
CA LYS A 68 -8.96 9.86 -25.06
C LYS A 68 -10.27 9.43 -24.38
N ALA A 69 -10.48 8.12 -24.23
CA ALA A 69 -11.66 7.59 -23.56
C ALA A 69 -11.73 8.05 -22.10
N LEU A 70 -10.61 8.02 -21.38
CA LEU A 70 -10.55 8.50 -20.00
C LEU A 70 -10.77 10.01 -19.90
N ALA A 71 -10.22 10.80 -20.83
CA ALA A 71 -10.40 12.25 -20.89
C ALA A 71 -11.87 12.67 -21.16
N SER A 72 -12.66 11.80 -21.80
CA SER A 72 -14.07 12.05 -22.10
C SER A 72 -15.02 11.79 -20.93
N ILE A 73 -14.53 11.26 -19.81
CA ILE A 73 -15.36 10.93 -18.65
C ILE A 73 -15.82 12.21 -17.94
N SER A 74 -17.13 12.30 -17.71
CA SER A 74 -17.71 13.20 -16.71
C SER A 74 -17.80 12.49 -15.35
N THR A 75 -17.25 13.09 -14.31
CA THR A 75 -17.18 12.53 -12.95
C THR A 75 -18.44 12.79 -12.12
N GLY A 76 -19.41 13.55 -12.65
CA GLY A 76 -20.65 13.88 -11.94
C GLY A 76 -20.37 14.51 -10.58
N THR A 77 -21.01 13.97 -9.53
CA THR A 77 -20.81 14.44 -8.15
C THR A 77 -19.49 13.96 -7.52
N GLY A 78 -18.70 13.12 -8.22
CA GLY A 78 -17.56 12.43 -7.63
C GLY A 78 -17.94 11.31 -6.65
N SER A 79 -19.23 10.96 -6.59
CA SER A 79 -19.70 9.83 -5.82
C SER A 79 -19.19 8.50 -6.41
N CYS A 80 -19.13 7.46 -5.58
CA CYS A 80 -18.65 6.15 -6.02
C CYS A 80 -19.46 5.59 -7.20
N VAL A 81 -20.78 5.81 -7.22
CA VAL A 81 -21.67 5.33 -8.29
C VAL A 81 -21.48 6.11 -9.59
N ASP A 82 -21.27 7.43 -9.50
CA ASP A 82 -21.03 8.26 -10.68
C ASP A 82 -19.70 7.89 -11.35
N LEU A 83 -18.63 7.79 -10.56
CA LEU A 83 -17.31 7.40 -11.04
C LEU A 83 -17.32 5.99 -11.66
N TYR A 84 -18.08 5.07 -11.07
CA TYR A 84 -18.26 3.74 -11.67
C TYR A 84 -18.92 3.80 -13.03
N ASN A 85 -20.13 4.35 -13.07
CA ASN A 85 -20.96 4.33 -14.27
C ASN A 85 -20.23 5.02 -15.41
N ALA A 86 -19.43 6.04 -15.09
CA ALA A 86 -18.62 6.73 -16.06
C ALA A 86 -17.37 5.94 -16.50
N TYR A 87 -16.69 5.23 -15.60
CA TYR A 87 -15.48 4.45 -15.92
C TYR A 87 -15.74 3.05 -16.48
N LEU A 88 -16.87 2.40 -16.17
CA LEU A 88 -17.16 1.03 -16.59
C LEU A 88 -17.03 0.80 -18.10
N PRO A 89 -17.59 1.67 -18.97
CA PRO A 89 -17.45 1.47 -20.42
C PRO A 89 -15.98 1.56 -20.87
N VAL A 90 -15.21 2.46 -20.25
CA VAL A 90 -13.77 2.60 -20.50
C VAL A 90 -13.02 1.37 -20.03
N HIS A 91 -13.31 0.88 -18.82
CA HIS A 91 -12.72 -0.35 -18.29
C HIS A 91 -13.01 -1.55 -19.20
N ASN A 92 -14.27 -1.80 -19.56
CA ASN A 92 -14.64 -2.93 -20.40
C ASN A 92 -13.91 -2.93 -21.75
N ARG A 93 -13.67 -1.75 -22.32
CA ARG A 93 -12.93 -1.60 -23.58
C ARG A 93 -11.41 -1.75 -23.40
N PHE A 94 -10.84 -1.25 -22.30
CA PHE A 94 -9.39 -1.11 -22.14
C PHE A 94 -8.78 -1.93 -21.00
N VAL A 95 -9.50 -2.88 -20.39
CA VAL A 95 -9.02 -3.68 -19.25
C VAL A 95 -7.70 -4.38 -19.53
N ASN A 96 -7.49 -4.89 -20.74
CA ASN A 96 -6.22 -5.54 -21.10
C ASN A 96 -5.07 -4.53 -21.21
N VAL A 97 -5.33 -3.34 -21.76
CA VAL A 97 -4.37 -2.25 -21.87
C VAL A 97 -4.02 -1.73 -20.48
N SER A 98 -5.02 -1.43 -19.64
CA SER A 98 -4.80 -0.93 -18.29
C SER A 98 -4.04 -1.94 -17.43
N ARG A 99 -4.34 -3.24 -17.52
CA ARG A 99 -3.57 -4.29 -16.81
C ARG A 99 -2.12 -4.39 -17.27
N LYS A 100 -1.80 -4.10 -18.55
CA LYS A 100 -0.42 -4.01 -19.01
C LYS A 100 0.29 -2.79 -18.44
N LEU A 101 -0.35 -1.62 -18.51
CA LEU A 101 0.22 -0.34 -18.06
C LEU A 101 0.48 -0.30 -16.55
N TYR A 102 -0.48 -0.80 -15.75
CA TYR A 102 -0.45 -0.70 -14.28
C TYR A 102 -0.05 -2.02 -13.59
N HIS A 103 0.73 -2.86 -14.28
CA HIS A 103 1.30 -4.09 -13.73
C HIS A 103 0.27 -5.08 -13.15
N GLY A 104 -0.96 -5.08 -13.70
CA GLY A 104 -2.10 -5.90 -13.26
C GLY A 104 -2.10 -7.34 -13.82
N THR A 105 -0.99 -7.82 -14.37
CA THR A 105 -0.80 -9.22 -14.79
C THR A 105 0.40 -9.81 -14.08
N VAL A 106 0.34 -11.12 -13.77
CA VAL A 106 1.44 -11.82 -13.09
C VAL A 106 2.72 -11.73 -13.93
N ASP A 107 2.64 -12.07 -15.22
CA ASP A 107 3.80 -12.05 -16.13
C ASP A 107 4.34 -10.64 -16.37
N GLY A 108 3.45 -9.65 -16.54
CA GLY A 108 3.86 -8.25 -16.70
C GLY A 108 4.60 -7.72 -15.49
N ALA A 109 4.08 -7.96 -14.28
CA ALA A 109 4.76 -7.58 -13.05
C ALA A 109 6.07 -8.35 -12.87
N ALA A 110 6.13 -9.64 -13.23
CA ALA A 110 7.35 -10.44 -13.15
C ALA A 110 8.47 -9.89 -14.03
N ARG A 111 8.17 -9.41 -15.25
CA ARG A 111 9.15 -8.73 -16.12
C ARG A 111 9.70 -7.46 -15.48
N ILE A 112 8.84 -6.64 -14.87
CA ILE A 112 9.25 -5.42 -14.17
C ILE A 112 10.16 -5.75 -13.00
N TYR A 113 9.80 -6.75 -12.19
CA TYR A 113 10.67 -7.22 -11.13
C TYR A 113 12.02 -7.65 -11.73
N ALA A 114 12.05 -8.57 -12.69
CA ALA A 114 13.30 -9.05 -13.29
C ALA A 114 14.23 -7.92 -13.79
N ALA A 115 13.66 -6.88 -14.42
CA ALA A 115 14.42 -5.76 -14.95
C ALA A 115 14.86 -4.71 -13.92
N MET A 116 14.12 -4.58 -12.80
CA MET A 116 14.35 -3.55 -11.79
C MET A 116 14.70 -4.21 -10.44
N PRO A 117 15.95 -4.67 -10.21
CA PRO A 117 16.34 -5.31 -8.96
C PRO A 117 16.28 -4.38 -7.73
N GLU A 118 16.20 -3.08 -7.95
CA GLU A 118 16.12 -2.05 -6.93
C GLU A 118 14.73 -1.88 -6.32
N ILE A 119 13.68 -2.54 -6.84
CA ILE A 119 12.33 -2.54 -6.24
C ILE A 119 12.09 -3.78 -5.35
N LYS A 120 11.41 -3.57 -4.22
CA LYS A 120 11.06 -4.63 -3.25
C LYS A 120 10.34 -5.79 -3.92
N ARG A 121 10.82 -7.02 -3.73
CA ARG A 121 10.21 -8.23 -4.32
C ARG A 121 8.96 -8.69 -3.57
N LYS A 122 8.12 -9.49 -4.23
CA LYS A 122 7.11 -10.31 -3.52
C LYS A 122 7.83 -11.29 -2.60
N GLY A 123 7.31 -11.50 -1.38
CA GLY A 123 7.94 -12.33 -0.35
C GLY A 123 9.08 -11.65 0.43
N GLU A 124 9.61 -10.52 -0.06
CA GLU A 124 10.57 -9.69 0.68
C GLU A 124 9.82 -8.61 1.48
N SER A 125 10.06 -8.52 2.79
CA SER A 125 9.49 -7.45 3.62
C SER A 125 10.13 -6.10 3.31
N TYR A 126 9.41 -4.99 3.51
CA TYR A 126 10.02 -3.67 3.37
C TYR A 126 11.18 -3.47 4.36
N HIS A 127 11.12 -4.11 5.53
CA HIS A 127 12.19 -4.07 6.51
C HIS A 127 13.47 -4.70 5.96
N ALA A 128 13.39 -5.94 5.44
CA ALA A 128 14.53 -6.63 4.84
C ALA A 128 15.09 -5.87 3.63
N PHE A 129 14.20 -5.39 2.74
CA PHE A 129 14.57 -4.61 1.57
C PHE A 129 15.32 -3.32 1.95
N CYS A 130 14.80 -2.56 2.91
CA CYS A 130 15.40 -1.30 3.35
C CYS A 130 16.71 -1.52 4.12
N GLU A 131 16.79 -2.56 4.95
CA GLU A 131 18.01 -2.91 5.68
C GLU A 131 19.16 -3.26 4.76
N LYS A 132 18.89 -4.08 3.72
CA LYS A 132 19.88 -4.40 2.69
C LYS A 132 20.44 -3.14 2.04
N ARG A 133 19.61 -2.12 1.79
CA ARG A 133 20.00 -0.85 1.15
C ARG A 133 20.66 0.16 2.10
N ALA A 134 20.32 0.10 3.39
CA ALA A 134 20.86 0.99 4.40
C ALA A 134 22.25 0.53 4.86
N TRP A 135 22.41 -0.76 5.16
CA TRP A 135 23.68 -1.31 5.66
C TRP A 135 24.55 -1.94 4.56
N ASN A 136 23.99 -2.36 3.42
CA ASN A 136 24.73 -2.92 2.29
C ASN A 136 25.78 -3.99 2.69
N GLY A 137 25.39 -4.90 3.60
CA GLY A 137 26.27 -5.95 4.14
C GLY A 137 27.32 -5.49 5.16
N LYS A 138 27.35 -4.21 5.54
CA LYS A 138 28.29 -3.63 6.52
C LYS A 138 27.63 -3.47 7.89
N LYS A 139 28.45 -3.34 8.96
CA LYS A 139 28.01 -3.04 10.34
C LYS A 139 26.86 -3.93 10.88
N THR A 140 27.03 -5.25 10.83
CA THR A 140 26.04 -6.24 11.31
C THR A 140 25.67 -6.10 12.80
N ALA A 141 26.52 -5.46 13.62
CA ALA A 141 26.20 -5.17 15.01
C ALA A 141 25.09 -4.10 15.16
N ASP A 142 25.12 -3.04 14.36
CA ASP A 142 24.13 -1.95 14.40
C ASP A 142 22.76 -2.46 13.91
N LEU A 143 22.74 -3.21 12.82
CA LEU A 143 21.52 -3.88 12.33
C LEU A 143 20.91 -4.82 13.40
N ARG A 144 21.73 -5.59 14.12
CA ARG A 144 21.24 -6.47 15.20
C ARG A 144 20.60 -5.69 16.35
N LYS A 145 21.11 -4.50 16.66
CA LYS A 145 20.51 -3.58 17.65
C LYS A 145 19.22 -2.97 17.12
N ALA A 146 19.23 -2.50 15.88
CA ALA A 146 18.05 -1.95 15.20
C ALA A 146 16.86 -2.93 15.20
N ARG A 147 17.10 -4.21 14.87
CA ARG A 147 16.08 -5.28 14.92
C ARG A 147 15.53 -5.57 16.32
N LYS A 148 16.19 -5.10 17.38
CA LYS A 148 15.71 -5.15 18.77
C LYS A 148 15.01 -3.86 19.20
N PHE A 149 14.75 -2.96 18.25
CA PHE A 149 14.21 -1.61 18.49
C PHE A 149 15.12 -0.73 19.36
N GLU A 150 16.44 -0.95 19.32
CA GLU A 150 17.39 -0.04 19.95
C GLU A 150 17.60 1.19 19.05
N LEU A 151 17.51 2.38 19.64
CA LEU A 151 17.66 3.66 18.96
C LEU A 151 19.14 4.05 18.87
N THR A 152 19.87 3.47 17.91
CA THR A 152 21.31 3.73 17.77
C THR A 152 21.63 5.11 17.19
N GLY A 153 20.65 5.78 16.58
CA GLY A 153 20.81 7.09 15.95
C GLY A 153 21.71 7.09 14.72
N SER A 154 22.17 5.92 14.25
CA SER A 154 23.10 5.80 13.13
C SER A 154 22.49 6.34 11.83
N PRO A 155 23.32 6.89 10.91
CA PRO A 155 22.84 7.29 9.59
C PRO A 155 22.17 6.14 8.84
N GLU A 156 22.67 4.90 9.02
CA GLU A 156 22.08 3.70 8.44
C GLU A 156 20.68 3.43 9.00
N LEU A 157 20.49 3.50 10.32
CA LEU A 157 19.18 3.32 10.94
C LEU A 157 18.19 4.39 10.49
N ARG A 158 18.60 5.66 10.45
CA ARG A 158 17.76 6.75 9.95
C ARG A 158 17.30 6.51 8.51
N LYS A 159 18.22 6.08 7.64
CA LYS A 159 17.93 5.74 6.24
C LYS A 159 17.00 4.53 6.12
N ALA A 160 17.19 3.50 6.94
CA ALA A 160 16.33 2.33 6.94
C ALA A 160 14.91 2.67 7.39
N ILE A 161 14.77 3.43 8.48
CA ILE A 161 13.46 3.82 9.00
C ILE A 161 12.70 4.73 8.04
N ASP A 162 13.36 5.69 7.38
CA ASP A 162 12.73 6.49 6.31
C ASP A 162 12.21 5.61 5.16
N CYS A 163 13.05 4.70 4.67
CA CYS A 163 12.68 3.73 3.64
C CYS A 163 11.50 2.84 4.09
N ILE A 164 11.50 2.36 5.33
CA ILE A 164 10.42 1.51 5.85
C ILE A 164 9.14 2.32 6.02
N PHE A 165 9.18 3.50 6.65
CA PHE A 165 7.98 4.33 6.85
C PHE A 165 7.32 4.68 5.51
N ARG A 166 8.11 5.02 4.48
CA ARG A 166 7.60 5.24 3.13
C ARG A 166 7.06 3.96 2.49
N GLY A 167 7.77 2.84 2.67
CA GLY A 167 7.32 1.52 2.22
C GLY A 167 6.01 1.06 2.87
N LEU A 168 5.79 1.38 4.13
CA LEU A 168 4.57 1.07 4.87
C LEU A 168 3.49 2.15 4.72
N ARG A 169 3.76 3.21 3.93
CA ARG A 169 2.88 4.37 3.69
C ARG A 169 2.59 5.20 4.95
N TYR A 170 3.37 5.04 6.01
CA TYR A 170 3.33 5.91 7.19
C TYR A 170 3.80 7.32 6.89
N LEU A 171 4.66 7.49 5.88
CA LEU A 171 5.19 8.79 5.47
C LEU A 171 5.19 8.83 3.94
N ASP A 172 4.76 9.94 3.36
CA ASP A 172 4.98 10.27 1.95
C ASP A 172 5.50 11.71 1.81
N ASP A 173 5.54 12.23 0.58
CA ASP A 173 6.06 13.58 0.31
C ASP A 173 5.17 14.69 0.88
N THR A 174 3.93 14.37 1.26
CA THR A 174 3.02 15.30 1.94
C THR A 174 3.10 15.18 3.47
N GLY A 175 3.95 14.30 3.99
CA GLY A 175 4.22 14.13 5.42
C GLY A 175 3.59 12.88 6.03
N LEU A 176 3.43 12.91 7.36
CA LEU A 176 3.02 11.76 8.16
C LEU A 176 1.55 11.38 7.93
N LYS A 177 1.30 10.09 7.77
CA LYS A 177 -0.03 9.48 7.70
C LYS A 177 -0.37 8.80 9.01
N VAL A 178 -0.85 9.60 9.97
CA VAL A 178 -1.20 9.11 11.31
C VAL A 178 -2.21 7.96 11.24
N ASP A 179 -3.19 8.04 10.33
CA ASP A 179 -4.22 7.03 10.18
C ASP A 179 -3.68 5.67 9.70
N GLU A 180 -2.58 5.64 8.93
CA GLU A 180 -1.92 4.38 8.54
C GLU A 180 -1.25 3.71 9.74
N ILE A 181 -0.67 4.49 10.66
CA ILE A 181 -0.11 3.95 11.91
C ILE A 181 -1.24 3.45 12.82
N VAL A 182 -2.32 4.23 12.98
CA VAL A 182 -3.50 3.83 13.77
C VAL A 182 -4.13 2.55 13.22
N ARG A 183 -4.21 2.41 11.88
CA ARG A 183 -4.71 1.21 11.21
C ARG A 183 -3.96 -0.05 11.65
N ASP A 184 -2.65 0.05 11.85
CA ASP A 184 -1.83 -1.07 12.29
C ASP A 184 -2.01 -1.45 13.75
N PHE A 185 -2.30 -0.47 14.62
CA PHE A 185 -2.77 -0.75 15.98
C PHE A 185 -4.13 -1.45 15.95
N ASN A 186 -5.05 -1.02 15.09
CA ASN A 186 -6.36 -1.67 14.91
C ASN A 186 -6.20 -3.14 14.48
N LEU A 187 -5.33 -3.40 13.50
CA LEU A 187 -5.06 -4.75 12.99
C LEU A 187 -4.42 -5.71 14.01
N THR A 188 -3.91 -5.20 15.12
CA THR A 188 -3.37 -5.99 16.24
C THR A 188 -4.24 -5.94 17.50
N TYR A 189 -5.51 -5.57 17.33
CA TYR A 189 -6.51 -5.42 18.38
C TYR A 189 -6.12 -4.43 19.48
N GLN A 190 -5.32 -3.42 19.12
CA GLN A 190 -4.88 -2.32 20.00
C GLN A 190 -5.62 -1.01 19.69
N GLY A 191 -6.77 -1.05 19.00
CA GLY A 191 -7.44 0.15 18.51
C GLY A 191 -7.89 1.14 19.59
N LYS A 192 -8.12 0.67 20.81
CA LYS A 192 -8.39 1.55 21.96
C LYS A 192 -7.25 2.53 22.29
N LEU A 193 -6.04 2.31 21.77
CA LEU A 193 -4.86 3.16 21.95
C LEU A 193 -4.76 4.26 20.88
N GLU A 194 -5.74 4.40 19.99
CA GLU A 194 -5.74 5.45 18.96
C GLU A 194 -5.51 6.87 19.53
N PRO A 195 -6.18 7.31 20.62
CA PRO A 195 -5.95 8.64 21.19
C PRO A 195 -4.49 8.82 21.63
N GLU A 196 -3.89 7.81 22.26
CA GLU A 196 -2.49 7.84 22.66
C GLU A 196 -1.54 7.86 21.46
N VAL A 197 -1.80 7.08 20.40
CA VAL A 197 -1.00 7.09 19.18
C VAL A 197 -0.97 8.48 18.58
N ARG A 198 -2.15 9.09 18.41
CA ARG A 198 -2.29 10.46 17.88
C ARG A 198 -1.56 11.47 18.76
N SER A 199 -1.70 11.36 20.09
CA SER A 199 -1.03 12.24 21.05
C SER A 199 0.49 12.16 20.96
N VAL A 200 1.07 10.94 20.94
CA VAL A 200 2.53 10.75 20.84
C VAL A 200 3.07 11.33 19.54
N LEU A 201 2.40 11.08 18.41
CA LEU A 201 2.82 11.57 17.10
C LEU A 201 2.68 13.09 16.98
N ALA A 202 1.62 13.68 17.54
CA ALA A 202 1.41 15.12 17.54
C ALA A 202 2.46 15.88 18.38
N SER A 203 2.92 15.28 19.49
CA SER A 203 3.96 15.88 20.34
C SER A 203 5.40 15.57 19.90
N CYS A 204 5.59 14.81 18.82
CA CYS A 204 6.91 14.33 18.43
C CYS A 204 7.78 15.46 17.82
N PRO A 205 9.02 15.69 18.29
CA PRO A 205 9.87 16.72 17.75
C PRO A 205 10.51 16.26 16.43
N GLY A 206 10.12 16.91 15.33
CA GLY A 206 10.74 16.71 14.02
C GLY A 206 9.86 15.95 13.03
N PRO A 207 9.91 16.29 11.73
CA PRO A 207 9.05 15.68 10.71
C PRO A 207 9.66 14.42 10.08
N ALA A 208 10.86 13.98 10.47
CA ALA A 208 11.51 12.85 9.82
C ALA A 208 10.96 11.51 10.34
N ALA A 209 10.97 10.49 9.49
CA ALA A 209 10.52 9.14 9.85
C ALA A 209 11.18 8.60 11.14
N TYR A 210 12.49 8.82 11.28
CA TYR A 210 13.23 8.37 12.46
C TYR A 210 12.78 9.06 13.75
N ASP A 211 12.35 10.33 13.67
CA ASP A 211 11.88 11.08 14.83
C ASP A 211 10.57 10.47 15.33
N TYR A 212 9.59 10.25 14.42
CA TYR A 212 8.33 9.57 14.75
C TYR A 212 8.53 8.15 15.27
N TYR A 213 9.43 7.38 14.65
CA TYR A 213 9.82 6.06 15.13
C TYR A 213 10.39 6.10 16.55
N SER A 214 11.32 7.03 16.81
CA SER A 214 11.92 7.24 18.13
C SER A 214 10.87 7.59 19.18
N CYS A 215 9.92 8.48 18.85
CA CYS A 215 8.81 8.84 19.72
C CYS A 215 7.94 7.63 20.07
N LEU A 216 7.56 6.80 19.08
CA LEU A 216 6.76 5.60 19.33
C LEU A 216 7.51 4.59 20.20
N VAL A 217 8.80 4.36 19.91
CA VAL A 217 9.65 3.40 20.65
C VAL A 217 9.96 3.85 22.08
N ASN A 218 10.09 5.15 22.34
CA ASN A 218 10.34 5.68 23.69
C ASN A 218 9.06 5.96 24.49
N SER A 219 7.89 5.90 23.87
CA SER A 219 6.61 6.13 24.55
C SER A 219 6.11 4.92 25.32
N LYS A 220 5.03 5.11 26.08
CA LYS A 220 4.23 4.03 26.68
C LYS A 220 3.64 3.05 25.64
N LEU A 221 3.66 3.41 24.35
CA LEU A 221 3.18 2.57 23.26
C LEU A 221 4.24 1.62 22.70
N LYS A 222 5.46 1.58 23.27
CA LYS A 222 6.58 0.77 22.76
C LYS A 222 6.19 -0.66 22.39
N GLU A 223 5.60 -1.42 23.32
CA GLU A 223 5.27 -2.83 23.08
C GLU A 223 4.07 -3.01 22.13
N PRO A 224 2.96 -2.24 22.25
CA PRO A 224 1.93 -2.21 21.21
C PRO A 224 2.45 -1.86 19.82
N PHE A 225 3.33 -0.85 19.71
CA PHE A 225 3.94 -0.43 18.46
C PHE A 225 4.78 -1.53 17.84
N LYS A 226 5.66 -2.19 18.62
CA LYS A 226 6.44 -3.34 18.14
C LYS A 226 5.56 -4.42 17.53
N LYS A 227 4.47 -4.78 18.19
CA LYS A 227 3.52 -5.80 17.69
C LYS A 227 2.88 -5.37 16.36
N ALA A 228 2.42 -4.13 16.28
CA ALA A 228 1.81 -3.56 15.09
C ALA A 228 2.82 -3.50 13.93
N TYR A 229 4.04 -3.04 14.22
CA TYR A 229 5.14 -2.89 13.27
C TYR A 229 5.64 -4.23 12.74
N ASP A 230 5.87 -5.22 13.61
CA ASP A 230 6.24 -6.59 13.23
C ASP A 230 5.14 -7.25 12.39
N PHE A 231 3.87 -7.01 12.72
CA PHE A 231 2.77 -7.55 11.90
C PHE A 231 2.69 -6.88 10.53
N HIS A 232 3.03 -5.59 10.42
CA HIS A 232 3.17 -4.94 9.11
C HIS A 232 4.38 -5.45 8.34
N GLU A 233 5.46 -5.82 9.01
CA GLU A 233 6.58 -6.48 8.33
C GLU A 233 6.10 -7.72 7.55
N LEU A 234 5.34 -8.60 8.22
CA LEU A 234 4.74 -9.77 7.59
C LEU A 234 3.82 -9.42 6.42
N ARG A 235 2.88 -8.50 6.63
CA ARG A 235 1.97 -8.06 5.56
C ARG A 235 2.67 -7.32 4.42
N SER A 236 3.85 -6.75 4.67
CA SER A 236 4.67 -6.10 3.63
C SER A 236 5.46 -7.09 2.78
N ALA A 237 5.74 -8.28 3.31
CA ALA A 237 6.30 -9.39 2.56
C ALA A 237 5.23 -10.08 1.70
N ASP A 238 4.03 -10.25 2.27
CA ASP A 238 2.87 -10.85 1.63
C ASP A 238 1.67 -9.90 1.57
N TYR A 239 1.55 -9.19 0.45
CA TYR A 239 0.44 -8.24 0.23
C TYR A 239 -0.94 -8.89 0.18
N ALA A 240 -1.01 -10.22 -0.02
CA ALA A 240 -2.28 -10.96 -0.02
C ALA A 240 -2.65 -11.52 1.35
N TYR A 241 -1.86 -11.30 2.41
CA TYR A 241 -2.02 -11.94 3.72
C TYR A 241 -3.44 -11.80 4.27
N LEU A 242 -3.94 -10.57 4.39
CA LEU A 242 -5.29 -10.27 4.88
C LEU A 242 -6.38 -10.68 3.87
N LEU A 243 -6.09 -10.61 2.56
CA LEU A 243 -7.03 -11.01 1.51
C LEU A 243 -7.32 -12.51 1.52
N ARG A 244 -6.39 -13.32 2.06
CA ARG A 244 -6.57 -14.76 2.29
C ARG A 244 -7.31 -15.09 3.59
N GLY A 245 -7.87 -14.08 4.26
CA GLY A 245 -8.60 -14.24 5.52
C GLY A 245 -7.71 -14.50 6.73
N LYS A 246 -6.38 -14.39 6.60
CA LYS A 246 -5.47 -14.48 7.76
C LYS A 246 -5.57 -13.20 8.57
N VAL A 247 -5.52 -13.32 9.89
CA VAL A 247 -5.60 -12.21 10.84
C VAL A 247 -4.40 -12.23 11.80
N TYR A 248 -4.29 -11.21 12.65
CA TYR A 248 -3.30 -11.22 13.72
C TYR A 248 -3.66 -12.26 14.78
N GLU A 249 -2.72 -13.12 15.14
CA GLU A 249 -2.89 -14.17 16.16
C GLU A 249 -1.85 -14.04 17.30
N GLY A 250 -1.05 -12.97 17.28
CA GLY A 250 -0.01 -12.70 18.28
C GLY A 250 1.42 -12.79 17.75
N PRO A 251 2.41 -12.32 18.53
CA PRO A 251 3.79 -12.17 18.05
C PRO A 251 4.50 -13.50 17.72
N LYS A 252 4.09 -14.61 18.33
CA LYS A 252 4.65 -15.93 18.04
C LYS A 252 4.29 -16.36 16.62
N LYS A 253 3.01 -16.28 16.27
CA LYS A 253 2.51 -16.65 14.94
C LYS A 253 3.10 -15.77 13.83
N VAL A 254 3.25 -14.47 14.09
CA VAL A 254 3.92 -13.55 13.15
C VAL A 254 5.34 -14.00 12.84
N ARG A 255 6.12 -14.38 13.87
CA ARG A 255 7.49 -14.89 13.69
C ARG A 255 7.54 -16.20 12.90
N GLU A 256 6.62 -17.13 13.17
CA GLU A 256 6.50 -18.39 12.44
C GLU A 256 6.18 -18.16 10.95
N GLU A 257 5.21 -17.31 10.64
CA GLU A 257 4.83 -16.99 9.25
C GLU A 257 5.98 -16.25 8.51
N MET A 258 6.71 -15.37 9.21
CA MET A 258 7.91 -14.71 8.65
C MET A 258 9.02 -15.71 8.31
N GLN A 259 9.25 -16.72 9.17
CA GLN A 259 10.22 -17.79 8.88
C GLN A 259 9.80 -18.64 7.67
N ASN A 260 8.50 -18.90 7.52
CA ASN A 260 7.97 -19.61 6.36
C ASN A 260 8.17 -18.81 5.07
N LEU A 261 8.02 -17.48 5.09
CA LEU A 261 8.32 -16.65 3.92
C LEU A 261 9.81 -16.72 3.55
N ASN A 262 10.72 -16.64 4.52
CA ASN A 262 12.16 -16.78 4.26
C ASN A 262 12.56 -18.14 3.67
N THR A 263 11.82 -19.21 3.96
CA THR A 263 12.06 -20.56 3.40
C THR A 263 11.36 -20.80 2.07
N THR A 264 10.26 -20.09 1.80
CA THR A 264 9.46 -20.25 0.56
C THR A 264 9.94 -19.36 -0.58
N VAL A 265 10.62 -18.23 -0.28
CA VAL A 265 11.17 -17.30 -1.29
C VAL A 265 12.42 -17.86 -2.02
N HIS A 266 12.83 -19.08 -1.67
CA HIS A 266 13.93 -19.83 -2.30
C HIS A 266 13.48 -20.90 -3.32
N PHE A 267 12.22 -20.88 -3.76
CA PHE A 267 11.72 -21.75 -4.84
C PHE A 267 11.19 -20.95 -6.04
#